data_AF-A0AAE9MLI8-F1
#
_entry.id   AF-A0AAE9MLI8-F1
#
_cell.length_a   1.000
_cell.length_b   1.000
_cell.length_c   1.000
_cell.angle_alpha   90.00
_cell.angle_beta   90.00
_cell.angle_gamma   90.00
#
_symmetry.space_group_name_H-M   'P 1'
#
loop_
_entity.id
_entity.type
_entity.pdbx_description
1 polymer ?
#
loop_
_entity_poly.entity_id
_entity_poly.type
_entity_poly.pdbx_seq_one_letter_code
_entity_poly.pdbx_strand_id
1 'polypeptide(L)'
;MIALFVIVIIALLAAAMGRFLVDSGEKNTVEVRGVRALMAAQSGLEIALYRLYPNDHWTAQRCDALTRTSFSIPGLVDCQVSVTCQPITASTDGMTQTSYRFRSEGRCGNTDLNSPNPDFAVSRTLVAEAFDGDAP
;
A
#
# COMPACT_ATOMS: atom_id res chain seq x y z
N MET A 1 51.01 19.32 16.74
CA MET A 1 50.02 19.63 15.67
C MET A 1 49.49 18.39 14.95
N ILE A 2 50.32 17.37 14.68
CA ILE A 2 49.91 16.14 13.97
C ILE A 2 48.82 15.35 14.72
N ALA A 3 48.91 15.25 16.05
CA ALA A 3 47.91 14.54 16.85
C ALA A 3 46.49 15.12 16.71
N LEU A 4 46.35 16.45 16.66
CA LEU A 4 45.05 17.10 16.48
C LEU A 4 44.47 16.81 15.09
N PHE A 5 45.31 16.80 14.06
CA PHE A 5 44.88 16.46 12.70
C PHE A 5 44.34 15.03 12.60
N VAL A 6 45.03 14.07 13.23
CA VAL A 6 44.61 12.66 13.25
C VAL A 6 43.29 12.48 14.00
N ILE A 7 43.11 13.13 15.15
CA ILE A 7 41.86 13.05 15.93
C ILE A 7 40.68 13.57 15.13
N VAL A 8 40.84 14.70 14.43
CA VAL A 8 39.76 15.29 13.61
C VAL A 8 39.38 14.36 12.45
N ILE A 9 40.35 13.74 11.78
CA ILE A 9 40.06 12.80 10.69
C ILE A 9 39.28 11.58 11.20
N ILE A 10 39.73 10.97 12.30
CA ILE A 10 39.05 9.80 12.87
C ILE A 10 37.64 10.16 13.33
N ALA A 11 37.45 11.35 13.92
CA ALA A 11 36.13 11.85 14.32
C ALA A 11 35.20 12.06 13.12
N LEU A 12 35.69 12.61 12.01
CA LEU A 12 34.92 12.78 10.78
C LEU A 12 34.55 11.44 10.14
N LEU A 13 35.47 10.47 10.13
CA LEU A 13 35.20 9.13 9.62
C LEU A 13 34.16 8.39 10.47
N ALA A 14 34.27 8.46 11.80
CA ALA A 14 33.30 7.87 12.71
C ALA A 14 31.91 8.49 12.53
N ALA A 15 31.81 9.81 12.37
CA ALA A 15 30.55 10.49 12.10
C ALA A 15 29.92 10.07 10.76
N ALA A 16 30.74 9.92 9.71
CA ALA A 16 30.27 9.45 8.40
C ALA A 16 29.74 8.02 8.46
N MET A 17 30.47 7.11 9.11
CA MET A 17 30.04 5.71 9.29
C MET A 17 28.76 5.61 10.14
N GLY A 18 28.65 6.43 11.18
CA GLY A 18 27.43 6.51 11.99
C GLY A 18 26.19 6.87 11.16
N ARG A 19 26.31 7.83 10.23
CA ARG A 19 25.20 8.17 9.32
C ARG A 19 24.85 7.02 8.36
N PHE A 20 25.84 6.32 7.82
CA PHE A 20 25.59 5.17 6.94
C PHE A 20 24.87 4.02 7.65
N LEU A 21 25.20 3.76 8.93
CA LEU A 21 24.54 2.73 9.73
C LEU A 21 23.08 3.08 10.00
N VAL A 22 22.77 4.34 10.31
CA VAL A 22 21.39 4.81 10.51
C VAL A 22 20.59 4.70 9.21
N ASP A 23 21.14 5.18 8.10
CA ASP A 23 20.50 5.10 6.77
C ASP A 23 20.24 3.64 6.34
N SER A 24 21.15 2.72 6.67
CA SER A 24 20.95 1.28 6.40
C SER A 24 19.87 0.65 7.28
N GLY A 25 19.73 1.09 8.54
CA GLY A 25 18.71 0.61 9.47
C GLY A 25 17.30 1.08 9.10
N GLU A 26 17.17 2.33 8.64
CA GLU A 26 15.91 2.91 8.20
C GLU A 26 15.38 2.24 6.92
N LYS A 27 16.27 1.93 5.96
CA LYS A 27 15.89 1.26 4.69
C LYS A 27 15.22 -0.10 4.91
N ASN A 28 15.77 -0.96 5.76
CA ASN A 28 15.21 -2.27 6.04
C ASN A 28 13.80 -2.19 6.65
N THR A 29 13.57 -1.21 7.53
CA THR A 29 12.27 -1.02 8.18
C THR A 29 11.22 -0.52 7.18
N VAL A 30 11.62 0.34 6.25
CA VAL A 30 10.75 0.84 5.16
C VAL A 30 10.37 -0.28 4.20
N GLU A 31 11.30 -1.18 3.84
CA GLU A 31 11.02 -2.31 2.95
C GLU A 31 9.97 -3.26 3.54
N VAL A 32 10.12 -3.67 4.81
CA VAL A 32 9.17 -4.56 5.48
C VAL A 32 7.77 -3.93 5.56
N ARG A 33 7.69 -2.64 5.92
CA ARG A 33 6.42 -1.92 5.94
C ARG A 33 5.82 -1.74 4.55
N GLY A 34 6.65 -1.56 3.53
CA GLY A 34 6.23 -1.55 2.13
C GLY A 34 5.59 -2.86 1.69
N VAL A 35 6.15 -4.00 2.10
CA VAL A 35 5.58 -5.32 1.84
C VAL A 35 4.24 -5.50 2.58
N ARG A 36 4.15 -5.06 3.85
CA ARG A 36 2.88 -5.10 4.60
C ARG A 36 1.80 -4.23 3.95
N ALA A 37 2.15 -3.04 3.48
CA ALA A 37 1.24 -2.14 2.78
C ALA A 37 0.76 -2.77 1.46
N LEU A 38 1.66 -3.46 0.75
CA LEU A 38 1.30 -4.21 -0.46
C LEU A 38 0.34 -5.36 -0.15
N MET A 39 0.63 -6.17 0.86
CA MET A 39 -0.24 -7.27 1.28
C MET A 39 -1.61 -6.76 1.73
N ALA A 40 -1.67 -5.66 2.50
CA ALA A 40 -2.91 -5.01 2.88
C ALA A 40 -3.73 -4.56 1.66
N ALA A 41 -3.07 -3.99 0.64
CA ALA A 41 -3.70 -3.63 -0.62
C ALA A 41 -4.25 -4.85 -1.37
N GLN A 42 -3.49 -5.95 -1.43
CA GLN A 42 -3.93 -7.20 -2.05
C GLN A 42 -5.15 -7.79 -1.35
N SER A 43 -5.11 -7.90 -0.02
CA SER A 43 -6.24 -8.42 0.75
C SER A 43 -7.49 -7.55 0.61
N GLY A 44 -7.36 -6.22 0.60
CA GLY A 44 -8.50 -5.34 0.34
C GLY A 44 -9.09 -5.54 -1.05
N LEU A 45 -8.24 -5.74 -2.06
CA LEU A 45 -8.66 -6.01 -3.43
C LEU A 45 -9.42 -7.35 -3.53
N GLU A 46 -8.91 -8.42 -2.92
CA GLU A 46 -9.59 -9.73 -2.86
C GLU A 46 -10.97 -9.64 -2.20
N ILE A 47 -11.07 -8.89 -1.09
CA ILE A 47 -12.36 -8.65 -0.42
C ILE A 47 -13.32 -7.91 -1.36
N ALA A 48 -12.85 -6.91 -2.11
CA ALA A 48 -13.67 -6.15 -3.05
C ALA A 48 -14.12 -7.01 -4.25
N LEU A 49 -13.24 -7.84 -4.80
CA LEU A 49 -13.58 -8.77 -5.87
C LEU A 49 -14.58 -9.84 -5.39
N TYR A 50 -14.40 -10.38 -4.19
CA TYR A 50 -15.34 -11.34 -3.61
C TYR A 50 -16.73 -10.73 -3.39
N ARG A 51 -16.81 -9.44 -3.04
CA ARG A 51 -18.10 -8.72 -2.94
C ARG A 51 -18.76 -8.53 -4.31
N LEU A 52 -17.98 -8.44 -5.38
CA LEU A 52 -18.49 -8.32 -6.74
C LEU A 52 -19.03 -9.67 -7.27
N TYR A 53 -18.37 -10.79 -6.93
CA TYR A 53 -18.77 -12.15 -7.30
C TYR A 53 -18.98 -13.07 -6.06
N PRO A 54 -20.01 -12.84 -5.24
CA PRO A 54 -20.30 -13.73 -4.13
C PRO A 54 -20.82 -15.09 -4.63
N ASN A 55 -20.15 -16.19 -4.23
CA ASN A 55 -20.55 -17.57 -4.54
C ASN A 55 -20.76 -17.84 -6.04
N ASP A 56 -19.81 -17.42 -6.88
CA ASP A 56 -19.84 -17.57 -8.34
C ASP A 56 -21.02 -16.88 -9.05
N HIS A 57 -21.79 -16.05 -8.34
CA HIS A 57 -22.84 -15.23 -8.91
C HIS A 57 -22.38 -13.78 -9.07
N TRP A 58 -22.52 -13.24 -10.28
CA TRP A 58 -22.25 -11.83 -10.56
C TRP A 58 -23.29 -10.94 -9.88
N THR A 59 -22.86 -10.13 -8.91
CA THR A 59 -23.71 -9.10 -8.30
C THR A 59 -23.02 -7.74 -8.39
N ALA A 60 -23.00 -7.18 -9.61
CA ALA A 60 -22.49 -5.85 -9.95
C ALA A 60 -22.90 -4.70 -8.98
N GLN A 61 -24.00 -4.90 -8.25
CA GLN A 61 -24.56 -3.95 -7.27
C GLN A 61 -23.68 -3.66 -6.04
N ARG A 62 -22.54 -4.33 -5.84
CA ARG A 62 -21.64 -4.15 -4.67
C ARG A 62 -20.34 -3.39 -4.96
N CYS A 63 -20.27 -2.71 -6.10
CA CYS A 63 -19.19 -1.78 -6.41
C CYS A 63 -19.36 -0.47 -5.61
N ASP A 64 -18.97 -0.48 -4.34
CA ASP A 64 -18.96 0.72 -3.51
C ASP A 64 -17.87 1.69 -3.96
N ALA A 65 -18.21 2.99 -4.07
CA ALA A 65 -17.27 4.01 -4.53
C ALA A 65 -16.01 4.11 -3.64
N LEU A 66 -16.13 3.83 -2.34
CA LEU A 66 -15.02 3.75 -1.41
C LEU A 66 -15.35 2.81 -0.25
N THR A 67 -14.58 1.74 -0.10
CA THR A 67 -14.56 0.90 1.10
C THR A 67 -13.26 1.12 1.85
N ARG A 68 -13.34 1.37 3.16
CA ARG A 68 -12.17 1.38 4.04
C ARG A 68 -12.23 0.22 5.01
N THR A 69 -11.13 -0.49 5.15
CA THR A 69 -10.99 -1.64 6.05
C THR A 69 -9.69 -1.49 6.83
N SER A 70 -9.79 -1.50 8.16
CA SER A 70 -8.63 -1.60 9.04
C SER A 70 -8.37 -3.06 9.38
N PHE A 71 -7.10 -3.41 9.52
CA PHE A 71 -6.71 -4.77 9.89
C PHE A 71 -6.27 -4.80 11.36
N SER A 72 -6.85 -5.72 12.13
CA SER A 72 -6.46 -6.00 13.52
C SER A 72 -5.71 -7.33 13.67
N ILE A 73 -5.32 -7.94 12.55
CA ILE A 73 -4.62 -9.24 12.53
C ILE A 73 -3.11 -9.05 12.71
N PRO A 74 -2.43 -10.00 13.38
CA PRO A 74 -0.96 -10.00 13.45
C PRO A 74 -0.34 -9.90 12.06
N GLY A 75 0.61 -8.97 11.88
CA GLY A 75 1.29 -8.72 10.60
C GLY A 75 0.76 -7.52 9.81
N LEU A 76 -0.52 -7.17 9.95
CA LEU A 76 -1.14 -5.98 9.35
C LEU A 76 -1.67 -4.99 10.42
N VAL A 77 -1.24 -5.15 11.68
CA VAL A 77 -1.50 -4.14 12.72
C VAL A 77 -0.95 -2.78 12.27
N ASP A 78 -1.71 -1.72 12.53
CA ASP A 78 -1.46 -0.36 12.04
C ASP A 78 -1.48 -0.21 10.51
N CYS A 79 -2.08 -1.16 9.81
CA CYS A 79 -2.39 -1.05 8.38
C CYS A 79 -3.89 -0.86 8.15
N GLN A 80 -4.20 0.02 7.20
CA GLN A 80 -5.53 0.26 6.67
C GLN A 80 -5.51 0.14 5.16
N VAL A 81 -6.58 -0.38 4.57
CA VAL A 81 -6.76 -0.41 3.13
C VAL A 81 -7.98 0.42 2.74
N SER A 82 -7.86 1.17 1.66
CA SER A 82 -8.96 1.87 1.01
C SER A 82 -9.09 1.37 -0.42
N VAL A 83 -10.25 0.82 -0.76
CA VAL A 83 -10.57 0.34 -2.10
C VAL A 83 -11.63 1.22 -2.71
N THR A 84 -11.38 1.72 -3.91
CA THR A 84 -12.36 2.43 -4.73
C THR A 84 -12.76 1.58 -5.92
N CYS A 85 -14.04 1.50 -6.22
CA CYS A 85 -14.57 0.81 -7.39
C CYS A 85 -15.20 1.83 -8.37
N GLN A 86 -14.85 1.72 -9.64
CA GLN A 86 -15.38 2.58 -10.71
C GLN A 86 -15.87 1.72 -11.87
N PRO A 87 -17.18 1.75 -12.22
CA PRO A 87 -17.67 1.12 -13.43
C PRO A 87 -17.22 1.94 -14.65
N ILE A 88 -16.78 1.24 -15.69
CA ILE A 88 -16.34 1.78 -16.98
C ILE A 88 -17.15 1.05 -18.05
N THR A 89 -18.05 1.77 -18.71
CA THR A 89 -18.83 1.22 -19.82
C THR A 89 -18.11 1.51 -21.13
N ALA A 90 -17.76 0.46 -21.88
CA ALA A 90 -17.24 0.57 -23.23
C ALA A 90 -18.24 -0.03 -24.22
N SER A 91 -18.55 0.71 -25.29
CA SER A 91 -19.37 0.21 -26.39
C SER A 91 -18.45 -0.07 -27.58
N THR A 92 -18.34 -1.34 -27.98
CA THR A 92 -17.67 -1.73 -29.22
C THR A 92 -18.64 -2.51 -30.09
N ASP A 93 -18.77 -2.13 -31.36
CA ASP A 93 -19.59 -2.83 -32.36
C ASP A 93 -21.06 -3.08 -31.93
N GLY A 94 -21.67 -2.10 -31.23
CA GLY A 94 -23.06 -2.19 -30.74
C GLY A 94 -23.26 -3.03 -29.47
N MET A 95 -22.21 -3.63 -28.93
CA MET A 95 -22.21 -4.38 -27.68
C MET A 95 -21.69 -3.51 -26.54
N THR A 96 -22.47 -3.37 -25.47
CA THR A 96 -22.08 -2.61 -24.27
C THR A 96 -21.43 -3.55 -23.27
N GLN A 97 -20.12 -3.44 -23.10
CA GLN A 97 -19.39 -4.18 -22.07
C GLN A 97 -19.12 -3.26 -20.88
N THR A 98 -19.55 -3.68 -19.69
CA THR A 98 -19.27 -2.96 -18.45
C THR A 98 -18.09 -3.61 -17.77
N SER A 99 -16.98 -2.89 -17.65
CA SER A 99 -15.84 -3.28 -16.82
C SER A 99 -15.86 -2.52 -15.50
N TYR A 100 -15.25 -3.09 -14.47
CA TYR A 100 -15.19 -2.54 -13.13
C TYR A 100 -13.72 -2.41 -12.76
N ARG A 101 -13.26 -1.17 -12.63
CA ARG A 101 -11.89 -0.86 -12.20
C ARG A 101 -11.86 -0.69 -10.70
N PHE A 102 -11.09 -1.55 -10.05
CA PHE A 102 -10.77 -1.46 -8.64
C PHE A 102 -9.41 -0.80 -8.45
N ARG A 103 -9.32 0.11 -7.50
CA ARG A 103 -8.05 0.67 -7.02
C ARG A 103 -7.99 0.46 -5.51
N SER A 104 -7.05 -0.37 -5.08
CA SER A 104 -6.83 -0.72 -3.67
C SER A 104 -5.54 -0.07 -3.18
N GLU A 105 -5.63 0.75 -2.15
CA GLU A 105 -4.48 1.41 -1.53
C GLU A 105 -4.33 0.94 -0.08
N GLY A 106 -3.25 0.20 0.20
CA GLY A 106 -2.85 -0.20 1.54
C GLY A 106 -1.88 0.83 2.12
N ARG A 107 -2.11 1.24 3.36
CA ARG A 107 -1.28 2.19 4.11
C ARG A 107 -0.93 1.57 5.45
N CYS A 108 0.36 1.57 5.80
CA CYS A 108 0.85 1.07 7.08
C CYS A 108 1.71 2.13 7.78
N GLY A 109 1.52 2.28 9.08
CA GLY A 109 2.18 3.30 9.90
C GLY A 109 1.29 4.52 10.16
N ASN A 110 1.71 5.36 11.09
CA ASN A 110 0.94 6.54 11.51
C ASN A 110 1.33 7.78 10.68
N THR A 111 0.35 8.60 10.29
CA THR A 111 0.56 9.90 9.62
C THR A 111 0.63 11.08 10.60
N ASP A 112 0.51 10.84 11.91
CA ASP A 112 0.56 11.88 12.94
C ASP A 112 1.99 12.39 13.15
N LEU A 113 2.36 13.40 12.38
CA LEU A 113 3.65 14.10 12.52
C LEU A 113 3.80 14.85 13.85
N ASN A 114 2.70 15.04 14.59
CA ASN A 114 2.68 15.67 15.91
C ASN A 114 2.84 14.67 17.07
N SER A 115 2.96 13.37 16.77
CA SER A 115 3.26 12.34 17.77
C SER A 115 4.65 12.58 18.37
N PRO A 116 4.87 12.26 19.67
CA PRO A 116 6.21 12.23 20.28
C PRO A 116 7.20 11.34 19.52
N ASN A 117 6.69 10.35 18.79
CA ASN A 117 7.40 9.50 17.84
C ASN A 117 6.66 9.57 16.50
N PRO A 118 6.99 10.52 15.61
CA PRO A 118 6.41 10.55 14.27
C PRO A 118 6.92 9.32 13.51
N ASP A 119 5.99 8.45 13.12
CA ASP A 119 6.33 7.24 12.38
C ASP A 119 6.20 7.50 10.87
N PHE A 120 7.05 6.88 10.06
CA PHE A 120 6.93 6.99 8.60
C PHE A 120 5.81 6.08 8.11
N ALA A 121 4.73 6.67 7.60
CA ALA A 121 3.67 5.95 6.91
C ALA A 121 4.09 5.58 5.48
N VAL A 122 3.92 4.31 5.11
CA VAL A 122 4.18 3.80 3.76
C VAL A 122 2.87 3.40 3.11
N SER A 123 2.68 3.74 1.83
CA SER A 123 1.52 3.32 1.06
C SER A 123 1.90 2.57 -0.21
N ARG A 124 1.07 1.60 -0.59
CA ARG A 124 1.16 0.85 -1.86
C ARG A 124 -0.22 0.78 -2.48
N THR A 125 -0.30 0.99 -3.79
CA THR A 125 -1.55 0.98 -4.55
C THR A 125 -1.51 -0.10 -5.61
N LEU A 126 -2.61 -0.83 -5.76
CA LEU A 126 -2.85 -1.82 -6.80
C LEU A 126 -4.11 -1.45 -7.58
N VAL A 127 -4.13 -1.81 -8.85
CA VAL A 127 -5.28 -1.61 -9.74
C VAL A 127 -5.58 -2.95 -10.41
N ALA A 128 -6.87 -3.30 -10.43
CA ALA A 128 -7.35 -4.46 -11.17
C ALA A 128 -8.64 -4.11 -11.89
N GLU A 129 -8.92 -4.86 -12.95
CA GLU A 129 -10.12 -4.71 -13.76
C GLU A 129 -10.85 -6.05 -13.80
N ALA A 130 -12.15 -6.01 -13.58
CA ALA A 130 -13.06 -7.13 -13.76
C ALA A 130 -14.04 -6.80 -14.90
N PHE A 131 -14.43 -7.81 -15.67
CA PHE A 131 -15.38 -7.66 -16.77
C PHE A 131 -16.67 -8.38 -16.40
N ASP A 132 -17.81 -7.82 -16.84
CA ASP A 132 -19.07 -8.55 -16.76
C ASP A 132 -18.90 -9.95 -17.37
N GLY A 133 -19.33 -10.98 -16.62
CA GLY A 133 -19.08 -12.39 -16.94
C GLY A 133 -19.89 -12.91 -18.12
N ASP A 134 -20.71 -12.06 -18.74
CA ASP A 134 -21.32 -12.32 -20.04
C ASP A 134 -20.20 -12.35 -21.09
N ALA A 135 -19.70 -13.56 -21.36
CA ALA A 135 -18.84 -13.83 -22.50
C ALA A 135 -19.49 -13.27 -23.79
N PRO A 136 -18.70 -12.77 -24.76
CA PRO A 136 -19.23 -12.37 -26.06
C PRO A 136 -19.92 -13.53 -26.80
#